data_AF-A0A8H7N042-F1
#
_entry.id   AF-A0A8H7N042-F1
#
_cell.length_a   1.000
_cell.length_b   1.000
_cell.length_c   1.000
_cell.angle_alpha   90.00
_cell.angle_beta   90.00
_cell.angle_gamma   90.00
#
_symmetry.space_group_name_H-M   'P 1'
#
loop_
_entity.id
_entity.type
_entity.pdbx_description
1 polymer ?
#
loop_
_entity_poly.entity_id
_entity_poly.type
_entity_poly.pdbx_seq_one_letter_code
_entity_poly.pdbx_strand_id
1 'polypeptide(L)'
;MFPILDARDFTLQYMEYLGRNVMDQGPSPFKSVLYAVYACAANMLSVARGTHVSHDGTEYFELALFNHYQNLRHCGVEEVQCLAILSTCAASWNNLSESWKLAGQAVRAAQDLGLHINFEGCENDQSRSRLWWCVFTLNSCLSSCLGRPAGIVETDYNCRVPDVVEESPSLLQQAPNRPGNR
;
A
#
# COMPACT_ATOMS: atom_id res chain seq x y z
N MET A 1 -7.69 -10.61 -1.13
CA MET A 1 -6.96 -9.50 -0.50
C MET A 1 -7.55 -8.23 -1.07
N PHE A 2 -8.08 -7.34 -0.23
CA PHE A 2 -8.62 -6.07 -0.71
C PHE A 2 -7.44 -5.19 -1.22
N PRO A 3 -7.65 -4.32 -2.22
CA PRO A 3 -6.58 -3.48 -2.74
C PRO A 3 -6.18 -2.41 -1.72
N ILE A 4 -4.87 -2.28 -1.43
CA ILE A 4 -4.31 -1.24 -0.55
C ILE A 4 -4.44 0.15 -1.20
N LEU A 5 -4.35 0.19 -2.54
CA LEU A 5 -4.41 1.42 -3.34
C LEU A 5 -5.65 1.42 -4.21
N ASP A 6 -6.33 2.57 -4.30
CA ASP A 6 -7.28 2.81 -5.36
C ASP A 6 -6.52 3.16 -6.65
N ALA A 7 -6.73 2.38 -7.71
CA ALA A 7 -5.97 2.52 -8.95
C ALA A 7 -6.20 3.89 -9.63
N ARG A 8 -7.41 4.45 -9.54
CA ARG A 8 -7.75 5.74 -10.16
C ARG A 8 -7.06 6.86 -9.41
N ASP A 9 -7.19 6.89 -8.09
CA ASP A 9 -6.60 7.95 -7.27
C ASP A 9 -5.07 7.93 -7.35
N PHE A 10 -4.47 6.74 -7.30
CA PHE A 10 -3.03 6.58 -7.47
C PHE A 10 -2.56 7.08 -8.84
N THR A 11 -3.28 6.74 -9.92
CA THR A 11 -2.93 7.19 -11.27
C THR A 11 -3.00 8.72 -11.40
N LEU A 12 -4.00 9.36 -10.82
CA LEU A 12 -4.12 10.82 -10.84
C LEU A 12 -2.96 11.50 -10.10
N GLN A 13 -2.62 11.03 -8.90
CA GLN A 13 -1.48 11.54 -8.13
C GLN A 13 -0.15 11.30 -8.84
N TYR A 14 0.00 10.15 -9.51
CA TYR A 14 1.18 9.84 -10.31
C TYR A 14 1.37 10.80 -11.48
N MET A 15 0.29 11.09 -12.23
CA MET A 15 0.34 12.04 -13.35
C MET A 15 0.67 13.45 -12.87
N GLU A 16 0.11 13.88 -11.74
CA GLU A 16 0.46 15.16 -11.13
C GLU A 16 1.93 15.21 -10.72
N TYR A 17 2.43 14.16 -10.08
CA TYR A 17 3.82 14.04 -9.67
C TYR A 17 4.79 14.11 -10.87
N LEU A 18 4.46 13.45 -11.99
CA LEU A 18 5.25 13.52 -13.22
C LEU A 18 5.27 14.92 -13.85
N GLY A 19 4.23 15.73 -13.64
CA GLY A 19 4.16 17.10 -14.13
C GLY A 19 5.00 18.10 -13.33
N ARG A 20 5.49 17.73 -12.14
CA ARG A 20 6.30 18.61 -11.28
C ARG A 20 7.76 18.65 -11.74
N ASN A 21 8.39 19.81 -11.61
CA ASN A 21 9.83 19.94 -11.86
C ASN A 21 10.63 19.01 -10.94
N VAL A 22 11.70 18.40 -11.46
CA VAL A 22 12.56 17.47 -10.70
C VAL A 22 13.10 18.11 -9.42
N MET A 23 13.38 19.42 -9.44
CA MET A 23 13.88 20.17 -8.28
C MET A 23 12.83 20.31 -7.15
N ASP A 24 11.53 20.20 -7.49
CA ASP A 24 10.42 20.27 -6.54
C ASP A 24 9.98 18.86 -6.05
N GLN A 25 10.62 17.79 -6.54
CA GLN A 25 10.33 16.39 -6.17
C GLN A 25 11.10 15.95 -4.93
N GLY A 26 11.05 16.74 -3.86
CA GLY A 26 11.58 16.39 -2.54
C GLY A 26 10.88 15.16 -1.92
N PRO A 27 11.28 14.77 -0.70
CA PRO A 27 10.57 13.73 0.04
C PRO A 27 9.09 14.13 0.22
N SER A 28 8.19 13.20 -0.08
CA SER A 28 6.74 13.39 0.12
C SER A 28 6.07 12.06 0.45
N PRO A 29 4.92 12.06 1.14
CA PRO A 29 4.20 10.82 1.46
C PRO A 29 3.87 9.98 0.23
N PHE A 30 3.40 10.61 -0.86
CA PHE A 30 3.12 9.93 -2.12
C PHE A 30 4.37 9.26 -2.72
N LYS A 31 5.53 9.92 -2.66
CA LYS A 31 6.80 9.37 -3.17
C LYS A 31 7.23 8.11 -2.41
N SER A 32 6.95 8.05 -1.10
CA SER A 32 7.16 6.83 -0.30
C SER A 32 6.30 5.67 -0.82
N VAL A 33 5.01 5.91 -1.07
CA VAL A 33 4.08 4.92 -1.64
C VAL A 33 4.54 4.48 -3.02
N LEU A 34 4.94 5.43 -3.88
CA LEU A 34 5.42 5.14 -5.24
C LEU A 34 6.62 4.19 -5.23
N TYR A 35 7.62 4.45 -4.37
CA TYR A 35 8.76 3.56 -4.23
C TYR A 35 8.37 2.19 -3.66
N ALA A 36 7.44 2.14 -2.70
CA ALA A 36 6.94 0.86 -2.18
C ALA A 36 6.26 0.04 -3.29
N VAL A 37 5.47 0.69 -4.16
CA VAL A 37 4.86 0.06 -5.34
C VAL A 37 5.92 -0.47 -6.29
N TYR A 38 6.97 0.30 -6.59
CA TYR A 38 8.07 -0.16 -7.44
C TYR A 38 8.81 -1.36 -6.85
N ALA A 39 9.05 -1.39 -5.54
CA ALA A 39 9.64 -2.55 -4.87
C ALA A 39 8.77 -3.80 -5.03
N CYS A 40 7.46 -3.67 -4.82
CA CYS A 40 6.51 -4.79 -4.95
C CYS A 40 6.42 -5.27 -6.40
N ALA A 41 6.34 -4.32 -7.35
CA ALA A 41 6.21 -4.61 -8.78
C ALA A 41 7.48 -5.28 -9.35
N ALA A 42 8.67 -4.83 -8.95
CA ALA A 42 9.93 -5.46 -9.36
C ALA A 42 9.96 -6.93 -8.96
N ASN A 43 9.63 -7.23 -7.69
CA ASN A 43 9.56 -8.61 -7.21
C ASN A 43 8.51 -9.45 -7.98
N MET A 44 7.30 -8.93 -8.18
CA MET A 44 6.24 -9.63 -8.95
C MET A 44 6.65 -9.89 -10.40
N LEU A 45 7.31 -8.92 -11.05
CA LEU A 45 7.78 -9.04 -12.42
C LEU A 45 8.94 -10.03 -12.54
N SER A 46 9.86 -10.06 -11.58
CA SER A 46 10.95 -11.05 -11.52
C SER A 46 10.41 -12.48 -11.42
N VAL A 47 9.40 -12.68 -10.56
CA VAL A 47 8.68 -13.95 -10.43
C VAL A 47 7.97 -14.30 -11.74
N ALA A 48 7.24 -13.36 -12.35
CA ALA A 48 6.52 -13.58 -13.61
C ALA A 48 7.46 -13.90 -14.80
N ARG A 49 8.67 -13.34 -14.81
CA ARG A 49 9.69 -13.59 -15.84
C ARG A 49 10.48 -14.88 -15.61
N GLY A 50 10.29 -15.56 -14.47
CA GLY A 50 11.05 -16.76 -14.11
C GLY A 50 12.54 -16.49 -13.86
N THR A 51 12.95 -15.23 -13.72
CA THR A 51 14.36 -14.86 -13.48
C THR A 51 14.77 -15.13 -12.02
N HIS A 52 13.79 -15.27 -11.10
CA HIS A 52 13.98 -15.58 -9.68
C HIS A 52 15.14 -14.80 -9.03
N VAL A 53 15.28 -13.52 -9.39
CA VAL A 53 16.29 -12.65 -8.78
C VAL A 53 15.87 -12.41 -7.35
N SER A 54 16.66 -12.92 -6.42
CA SER A 54 16.47 -12.74 -4.99
C SER A 54 16.49 -11.25 -4.67
N HIS A 55 15.45 -10.76 -3.99
CA HIS A 55 15.33 -9.35 -3.57
C HIS A 55 15.32 -8.33 -4.72
N ASP A 56 14.73 -8.67 -5.86
CA ASP A 56 14.49 -7.69 -6.93
C ASP A 56 13.55 -6.59 -6.41
N GLY A 57 14.00 -5.33 -6.48
CA GLY A 57 13.31 -4.17 -5.93
C GLY A 57 13.79 -3.67 -4.55
N THR A 58 14.85 -4.23 -3.96
CA THR A 58 15.39 -3.74 -2.66
C THR A 58 15.77 -2.27 -2.67
N GLU A 59 16.37 -1.77 -3.74
CA GLU A 59 16.72 -0.34 -3.85
C GLU A 59 15.47 0.54 -3.67
N TYR A 60 14.35 0.17 -4.31
CA TYR A 60 13.10 0.90 -4.15
C TYR A 60 12.50 0.74 -2.75
N PHE A 61 12.69 -0.42 -2.11
CA PHE A 61 12.25 -0.64 -0.73
C PHE A 61 13.01 0.27 0.25
N GLU A 62 14.33 0.37 0.11
CA GLU A 62 15.17 1.27 0.89
C GLU A 62 14.82 2.74 0.64
N LEU A 63 14.60 3.12 -0.61
CA LEU A 63 14.15 4.48 -0.97
C LEU A 63 12.77 4.81 -0.39
N ALA A 64 11.85 3.84 -0.34
CA ALA A 64 10.54 4.01 0.27
C ALA A 64 10.66 4.24 1.78
N LEU A 65 11.45 3.42 2.48
CA LEU A 65 11.73 3.59 3.91
C LEU A 65 12.40 4.94 4.18
N PHE A 66 13.42 5.31 3.41
CA PHE A 66 14.09 6.59 3.55
C PHE A 66 13.11 7.76 3.40
N ASN A 67 12.28 7.77 2.36
CA ASN A 67 11.28 8.81 2.17
C ASN A 67 10.24 8.82 3.28
N HIS A 68 9.79 7.66 3.75
CA HIS A 68 8.87 7.55 4.88
C HIS A 68 9.48 8.15 6.15
N TYR A 69 10.74 7.84 6.47
CA TYR A 69 11.44 8.40 7.64
C TYR A 69 11.64 9.92 7.56
N GLN A 70 11.78 10.49 6.36
CA GLN A 70 11.80 11.95 6.18
C GLN A 70 10.41 12.60 6.39
N ASN A 71 9.34 11.81 6.32
CA ASN A 71 7.95 12.27 6.41
C ASN A 71 7.22 11.80 7.69
N LEU A 72 7.92 11.38 8.74
CA LEU A 72 7.30 10.86 9.99
C LEU A 72 6.33 11.83 10.67
N ARG A 73 6.42 13.13 10.38
CA ARG A 73 5.51 14.14 10.94
C ARG A 73 4.19 14.23 10.19
N HIS A 74 4.10 13.62 9.01
CA HIS A 74 2.89 13.57 8.21
C HIS A 74 2.12 12.31 8.57
N CYS A 75 0.97 12.50 9.23
CA CYS A 75 0.00 11.45 9.41
C CYS A 75 -0.98 11.50 8.23
N GLY A 76 -1.00 10.44 7.41
CA GLY A 76 -1.75 10.41 6.16
C GLY A 76 -2.01 9.00 5.67
N VAL A 77 -2.98 8.87 4.76
CA VAL A 77 -3.36 7.58 4.17
C VAL A 77 -2.18 6.94 3.45
N GLU A 78 -1.31 7.75 2.86
CA GLU A 78 -0.09 7.34 2.18
C GLU A 78 0.90 6.63 3.11
N GLU A 79 0.97 7.01 4.38
CA GLU A 79 1.82 6.32 5.37
C GLU A 79 1.34 4.88 5.58
N VAL A 80 0.04 4.71 5.80
CA VAL A 80 -0.59 3.40 5.96
C VAL A 80 -0.37 2.53 4.72
N GLN A 81 -0.59 3.12 3.53
CA GLN A 81 -0.41 2.45 2.25
C GLN A 81 1.05 2.01 2.04
N CYS A 82 2.00 2.91 2.29
CA CYS A 82 3.43 2.64 2.15
C CYS A 82 3.85 1.46 3.06
N LEU A 83 3.54 1.53 4.35
CA LEU A 83 3.90 0.50 5.33
C LEU A 83 3.25 -0.86 5.01
N ALA A 84 1.99 -0.87 4.56
CA ALA A 84 1.29 -2.09 4.18
C ALA A 84 1.89 -2.76 2.93
N ILE A 85 2.29 -1.96 1.93
CA ILE A 85 2.95 -2.46 0.71
C ILE A 85 4.34 -2.98 1.06
N LEU A 86 5.13 -2.25 1.84
CA LEU A 86 6.45 -2.71 2.30
C LEU A 86 6.34 -4.00 3.11
N SER A 87 5.34 -4.11 4.00
CA SER A 87 5.07 -5.36 4.71
C SER A 87 4.80 -6.53 3.75
N THR A 88 4.04 -6.29 2.68
CA THR A 88 3.76 -7.31 1.64
C THR A 88 5.04 -7.68 0.88
N CYS A 89 5.90 -6.72 0.53
CA CYS A 89 7.20 -6.97 -0.07
C CYS A 89 8.08 -7.84 0.83
N ALA A 90 8.22 -7.47 2.10
CA ALA A 90 9.02 -8.22 3.07
C ALA A 90 8.49 -9.66 3.25
N ALA A 91 7.16 -9.86 3.25
CA ALA A 91 6.58 -11.19 3.27
C ALA A 91 6.95 -12.01 2.03
N SER A 92 6.91 -11.38 0.85
CA SER A 92 7.26 -12.02 -0.42
C SER A 92 8.74 -12.42 -0.53
N TRP A 93 9.62 -11.75 0.21
CA TRP A 93 11.04 -12.12 0.35
C TRP A 93 11.29 -13.08 1.51
N ASN A 94 10.23 -13.66 2.09
CA ASN A 94 10.29 -14.57 3.24
C ASN A 94 10.88 -13.91 4.51
N ASN A 95 10.89 -12.57 4.59
CA ASN A 95 11.28 -11.83 5.80
C ASN A 95 10.05 -11.54 6.68
N LEU A 96 9.40 -12.61 7.15
CA LEU A 96 8.12 -12.53 7.89
C LEU A 96 8.23 -11.70 9.17
N SER A 97 9.40 -11.70 9.83
CA SER A 97 9.60 -10.91 11.05
C SER A 97 9.62 -9.40 10.79
N GLU A 98 10.22 -8.96 9.68
CA GLU A 98 10.18 -7.56 9.24
C GLU A 98 8.79 -7.18 8.73
N SER A 99 8.19 -8.06 7.93
CA SER A 99 6.82 -7.91 7.45
C SER A 99 5.83 -7.67 8.60
N TRP A 100 5.91 -8.46 9.67
CA TRP A 100 5.07 -8.30 10.86
C TRP A 100 5.26 -6.97 11.57
N LYS A 101 6.51 -6.47 11.67
CA LYS A 101 6.78 -5.16 12.27
C LYS A 101 6.18 -4.03 11.44
N LEU A 102 6.34 -4.08 10.12
CA LEU A 102 5.77 -3.10 9.20
C LEU A 102 4.24 -3.13 9.20
N ALA A 103 3.63 -4.32 9.26
CA ALA A 103 2.17 -4.47 9.38
C ALA A 103 1.65 -3.86 10.69
N GLY A 104 2.34 -4.09 11.81
CA GLY A 104 1.99 -3.49 13.09
C GLY A 104 2.09 -1.96 13.07
N GLN A 105 3.10 -1.39 12.40
CA GLN A 105 3.21 0.06 12.18
C GLN A 105 2.04 0.57 11.32
N ALA A 106 1.70 -0.13 10.24
CA ALA A 106 0.55 0.24 9.40
C ALA A 106 -0.77 0.23 10.18
N VAL A 107 -0.98 -0.75 11.07
CA VAL A 107 -2.14 -0.79 11.97
C VAL A 107 -2.17 0.43 12.89
N ARG A 108 -1.03 0.80 13.50
CA ARG A 108 -0.96 1.98 14.36
C ARG A 108 -1.24 3.28 13.60
N ALA A 109 -0.66 3.45 12.41
CA ALA A 109 -0.93 4.60 11.56
C ALA A 109 -2.42 4.67 11.14
N ALA A 110 -3.03 3.52 10.81
CA ALA A 110 -4.45 3.45 10.49
C ALA A 110 -5.36 3.77 11.69
N GLN A 111 -4.95 3.37 12.90
CA GLN A 111 -5.64 3.73 14.15
C GLN A 111 -5.56 5.25 14.40
N ASP A 112 -4.38 5.85 14.23
CA ASP A 112 -4.16 7.29 14.43
C ASP A 112 -5.05 8.15 13.50
N LEU A 113 -5.25 7.69 12.26
CA LEU A 113 -6.15 8.32 11.28
C LEU A 113 -7.65 8.02 11.49
N GLY A 114 -7.99 7.20 12.49
CA GLY A 114 -9.36 6.78 12.73
C GLY A 114 -9.94 5.88 11.63
N LEU A 115 -9.13 5.14 10.85
CA LEU A 115 -9.63 4.24 9.80
C LEU A 115 -10.41 3.03 10.37
N HIS A 116 -10.09 2.66 11.60
CA HIS A 116 -10.71 1.59 12.38
C HIS A 116 -12.11 1.94 12.93
N ILE A 117 -12.51 3.21 12.90
CA ILE A 117 -13.76 3.71 13.47
C ILE A 117 -14.65 4.28 12.35
N ASN A 118 -15.92 3.87 12.33
CA ASN A 118 -16.98 4.56 11.60
C ASN A 118 -17.51 5.71 12.46
N PHE A 119 -17.49 6.92 11.91
CA PHE A 119 -18.11 8.11 12.48
C PHE A 119 -19.03 8.76 11.45
N GLU A 120 -19.96 9.60 11.92
CA GLU A 120 -20.93 10.28 11.06
C GLU A 120 -20.22 11.04 9.93
N GLY A 121 -20.57 10.72 8.68
CA GLY A 121 -19.99 11.33 7.48
C GLY A 121 -18.90 10.52 6.78
N CYS A 122 -18.32 9.48 7.41
CA CYS A 122 -17.38 8.56 6.74
C CYS A 122 -17.99 7.18 6.42
N GLU A 123 -19.27 6.97 6.75
CA GLU A 123 -19.96 5.67 6.67
C GLU A 123 -19.96 5.04 5.28
N ASN A 124 -19.90 5.86 4.23
CA ASN A 124 -19.86 5.41 2.84
C ASN A 124 -18.44 5.46 2.23
N ASP A 125 -17.41 5.77 3.02
CA ASP A 125 -16.03 5.81 2.54
C ASP A 125 -15.45 4.39 2.47
N GLN A 126 -15.77 3.73 1.37
CA GLN A 126 -15.31 2.39 1.07
C GLN A 126 -13.78 2.30 0.98
N SER A 127 -13.09 3.38 0.59
CA SER A 127 -11.63 3.38 0.47
C SER A 127 -10.97 3.32 1.85
N ARG A 128 -11.47 4.09 2.83
CA ARG A 128 -11.03 4.01 4.23
C ARG A 128 -11.26 2.63 4.82
N SER A 129 -12.47 2.09 4.65
CA SER A 129 -12.81 0.76 5.14
C SER A 129 -11.92 -0.31 4.51
N ARG A 130 -11.72 -0.28 3.19
CA ARG A 130 -10.84 -1.23 2.49
C ARG A 130 -9.44 -1.20 3.08
N LEU A 131 -8.86 -0.01 3.23
CA LEU A 131 -7.50 0.11 3.73
C LEU A 131 -7.37 -0.42 5.17
N TRP A 132 -8.32 -0.13 6.05
CA TRP A 132 -8.35 -0.71 7.40
C TRP A 132 -8.38 -2.24 7.36
N TRP A 133 -9.29 -2.83 6.60
CA TRP A 133 -9.43 -4.28 6.54
C TRP A 133 -8.24 -4.97 5.84
N CYS A 134 -7.56 -4.30 4.91
CA CYS A 134 -6.29 -4.74 4.34
C CYS A 134 -5.22 -4.90 5.43
N VAL A 135 -4.97 -3.83 6.21
CA VAL A 135 -3.90 -3.83 7.23
C VAL A 135 -4.24 -4.74 8.39
N PHE A 136 -5.52 -4.77 8.81
CA PHE A 136 -6.01 -5.69 9.83
C PHE A 136 -5.75 -7.14 9.44
N THR A 137 -6.14 -7.53 8.22
CA THR A 137 -5.98 -8.91 7.74
C THR A 137 -4.51 -9.26 7.62
N LEU A 138 -3.69 -8.38 7.05
CA LEU A 138 -2.25 -8.60 6.89
C LEU A 138 -1.56 -8.83 8.24
N ASN A 139 -1.79 -7.95 9.22
CA ASN A 139 -1.24 -8.07 10.56
C ASN A 139 -1.71 -9.36 11.26
N SER A 140 -3.02 -9.65 11.20
CA SER A 140 -3.59 -10.85 11.82
C SER A 140 -3.02 -12.13 11.21
N CYS A 141 -2.90 -12.22 9.89
CA CYS A 141 -2.28 -13.35 9.21
C CYS A 141 -0.82 -13.54 9.64
N LEU A 142 -0.02 -12.48 9.65
CA LEU A 142 1.38 -12.54 10.07
C LEU A 142 1.54 -12.93 11.54
N SER A 143 0.68 -12.41 12.41
CA SER A 143 0.63 -12.80 13.83
C SER A 143 0.31 -14.27 14.00
N SER A 144 -0.71 -14.79 13.28
CA SER A 144 -1.02 -16.22 13.29
C SER A 144 0.12 -17.08 12.75
N CYS A 145 0.75 -16.69 11.63
CA CYS A 145 1.87 -17.42 11.02
C CYS A 145 3.10 -17.49 11.94
N LEU A 146 3.34 -16.46 12.76
CA LEU A 146 4.52 -16.36 13.63
C LEU A 146 4.24 -16.74 15.09
N GLY A 147 2.99 -17.06 15.44
CA GLY A 147 2.57 -17.28 16.83
C GLY A 147 2.70 -16.02 17.71
N ARG A 148 2.63 -14.83 17.11
CA ARG A 148 2.75 -13.53 17.80
C ARG A 148 1.36 -12.97 18.12
N PRO A 149 1.23 -12.13 19.16
CA PRO A 149 -0.02 -11.44 19.43
C PRO A 149 -0.38 -10.48 18.27
N ALA A 150 -1.66 -10.41 17.89
CA ALA A 150 -2.15 -9.47 16.88
C ALA A 150 -2.18 -8.02 17.37
N GLY A 151 -2.39 -7.80 18.69
CA GLY A 151 -2.38 -6.47 19.29
C GLY A 151 -3.59 -5.59 18.92
N ILE A 152 -4.63 -6.17 18.31
CA ILE A 152 -5.89 -5.49 17.98
C ILE A 152 -6.98 -6.10 18.86
N VAL A 153 -7.71 -5.27 19.60
CA VAL A 153 -8.82 -5.70 20.45
C VAL A 153 -10.13 -5.51 19.69
N GLU A 154 -11.05 -6.47 19.78
CA GLU A 154 -12.34 -6.44 19.07
C GLU A 154 -13.21 -5.23 19.43
N THR A 155 -13.05 -4.68 20.63
CA THR A 155 -13.76 -3.49 21.09
C THR A 155 -13.23 -2.18 20.53
N ASP A 156 -12.03 -2.18 19.95
CA ASP A 156 -11.36 -0.97 19.52
C ASP A 156 -11.76 -0.53 18.11
N TYR A 157 -12.45 -1.38 17.34
CA TYR A 157 -12.87 -1.06 15.99
C TYR A 157 -14.38 -1.30 15.78
N ASN A 158 -14.99 -0.46 14.96
CA ASN A 158 -16.37 -0.63 14.50
C ASN A 158 -16.53 -0.35 13.00
N CYS A 159 -15.39 -0.30 12.27
CA CYS A 159 -15.34 -0.08 10.83
C CYS A 159 -16.14 -1.15 10.07
N ARG A 160 -16.92 -0.70 9.08
CA ARG A 160 -17.78 -1.59 8.29
C ARG A 160 -16.92 -2.40 7.34
N VAL A 161 -17.29 -3.67 7.11
CA VAL A 161 -16.65 -4.48 6.07
C VAL A 161 -16.97 -3.86 4.70
N PRO A 162 -15.98 -3.64 3.82
CA PRO A 162 -16.22 -3.02 2.53
C PRO A 162 -17.10 -3.91 1.67
N ASP A 163 -17.94 -3.29 0.85
CA ASP A 163 -18.74 -4.04 -0.10
C ASP A 163 -17.83 -4.68 -1.16
N VAL A 164 -18.20 -5.86 -1.66
CA VAL A 164 -17.46 -6.52 -2.74
C VAL A 164 -17.68 -5.71 -4.01
N VAL A 165 -16.65 -4.97 -4.44
CA VAL A 165 -16.68 -4.26 -5.72
C VAL A 165 -16.29 -5.26 -6.81
N GLU A 166 -17.23 -5.60 -7.70
CA GLU A 166 -16.89 -6.28 -8.94
C GLU A 166 -16.09 -5.30 -9.81
N GLU A 167 -14.77 -5.47 -9.87
CA GLU A 167 -13.91 -4.73 -10.80
C GLU A 167 -14.33 -5.07 -12.24
N SER A 168 -15.06 -4.17 -12.88
CA SER A 168 -15.39 -4.29 -14.30
C SER A 168 -14.11 -4.09 -15.13
N PRO A 169 -13.70 -5.06 -15.98
CA PRO A 169 -12.40 -5.04 -16.68
C PRO A 169 -12.22 -3.96 -17.77
N SER A 170 -13.12 -2.99 -17.87
CA SER A 170 -13.19 -2.03 -18.98
C SER A 170 -12.08 -0.97 -19.02
N LEU A 171 -11.33 -0.75 -17.94
CA LEU A 171 -10.33 0.34 -17.87
C LEU A 171 -8.98 0.01 -18.51
N LEU A 172 -8.64 -1.27 -18.70
CA LEU A 172 -7.40 -1.67 -19.37
C LEU A 172 -7.50 -1.65 -20.91
N GLN A 173 -8.68 -1.39 -21.46
CA GLN A 173 -8.95 -1.48 -22.90
C GLN A 173 -8.93 -0.12 -23.63
N GLN A 174 -8.62 0.97 -22.92
CA GLN A 174 -8.56 2.32 -23.49
C GLN A 174 -7.12 2.89 -23.61
N ALA A 175 -6.12 2.03 -23.73
CA ALA A 175 -4.80 2.50 -24.20
C ALA A 175 -4.94 2.97 -25.66
N PRO A 176 -4.57 4.22 -26.00
CA PRO A 176 -4.69 4.71 -27.37
C PRO A 176 -3.76 3.90 -28.27
N ASN A 177 -4.35 3.22 -29.26
CA ASN A 177 -3.62 2.55 -30.34
C ASN A 177 -2.60 3.53 -30.93
N ARG A 178 -1.30 3.25 -30.79
CA ARG A 178 -0.26 3.98 -31.51
C ARG A 178 -0.56 3.86 -33.01
N PRO A 179 -0.69 4.97 -33.75
CA PRO A 179 -0.83 4.88 -35.20
C PRO A 179 0.45 4.26 -35.76
N GLY A 180 0.26 3.15 -36.48
CA GLY A 180 1.33 2.37 -37.08
C GLY A 180 2.12 3.18 -38.11
N ASN A 181 3.43 2.93 -38.13
CA ASN A 181 4.36 3.33 -39.17
C ASN A 181 3.79 3.04 -40.57
N ARG A 182 3.72 4.07 -41.41
CA ARG A 182 3.92 4.00 -42.85
C ARG A 182 4.83 5.13 -43.27
#